data_AF-A0A4Y3WJ12-F1
#
_entry.id   AF-A0A4Y3WJ12-F1
#
_cell.length_a   1.000
_cell.length_b   1.000
_cell.length_c   1.000
_cell.angle_alpha   90.00
_cell.angle_beta   90.00
_cell.angle_gamma   90.00
#
_symmetry.space_group_name_H-M   'P 1'
#
loop_
_entity.id
_entity.type
_entity.pdbx_description
1 polymer ?
#
loop_
_entity_poly.entity_id
_entity_poly.type
_entity_poly.pdbx_seq_one_letter_code
_entity_poly.pdbx_strand_id
1 'polypeptide(L)'
;MELTALGLLLLGVVLAEPASRTLARARWPARDPVGALLVWQAVGLAGGLSLLGAGVVYGLAPLGPTLPAALAAVDASAPGRLGVTHVVALSLALLLALRLIGVLVAVTVRTQRARRRHRDLLDVLGTPWPAAPGARVLDHPVPVAYCLPGLRSRLVLSAGVLDALEPAGVRAVLAHERAHLRERHDLVVLPFVAWGATAPFVQGMVCAQVAVAALIEMRADDVAASGACSGELVGALRTMGGAAPAAALSSFTTALDRRLDRITDPPPPLRRPVRVLVRLGALALVAVPTALLLLS
;
A
#
# COMPACT_ATOMS: atom_id res chain seq x y z
N MET A 1 -20.12 13.42 -22.70
CA MET A 1 -19.09 12.37 -22.69
C MET A 1 -17.67 12.88 -22.94
N GLU A 2 -17.35 13.57 -24.04
CA GLU A 2 -15.96 13.98 -24.34
C GLU A 2 -15.32 14.87 -23.26
N LEU A 3 -16.02 15.91 -22.80
CA LEU A 3 -15.53 16.77 -21.71
C LEU A 3 -15.30 15.97 -20.42
N THR A 4 -16.19 15.02 -20.12
CA THR A 4 -16.05 14.12 -18.96
C THR A 4 -14.82 13.24 -19.11
N ALA A 5 -14.59 12.66 -20.29
CA ALA A 5 -13.42 11.85 -20.56
C ALA A 5 -12.11 12.66 -20.41
N LEU A 6 -12.09 13.90 -20.91
CA LEU A 6 -10.96 14.81 -20.72
C LEU A 6 -10.74 15.12 -19.23
N GLY A 7 -11.80 15.43 -18.49
CA GLY A 7 -11.73 15.68 -17.05
C GLY A 7 -11.19 14.49 -16.27
N LEU A 8 -11.65 13.28 -16.59
CA LEU A 8 -11.15 12.03 -16.00
C LEU A 8 -9.68 11.78 -16.38
N LEU A 9 -9.29 12.01 -17.63
CA LEU A 9 -7.89 11.84 -18.06
C LEU A 9 -6.98 12.78 -17.27
N LEU A 10 -7.33 14.07 -17.18
CA LEU A 10 -6.58 15.07 -16.45
C LEU A 10 -6.48 14.72 -14.96
N LEU A 11 -7.60 14.32 -14.33
CA LEU A 11 -7.61 13.88 -12.94
C LEU A 11 -6.70 12.68 -12.72
N GLY A 12 -6.77 11.67 -13.58
CA GLY A 12 -5.94 10.47 -13.51
C GLY A 12 -4.45 10.78 -13.62
N VAL A 13 -4.05 11.62 -14.57
CA VAL A 13 -2.65 12.05 -14.77
C VAL A 13 -2.16 12.85 -13.56
N VAL A 14 -2.97 13.77 -13.05
CA VAL A 14 -2.62 14.58 -11.87
C VAL A 14 -2.44 13.70 -10.63
N LEU A 15 -3.31 12.71 -10.43
CA LEU A 15 -3.22 11.78 -9.31
C LEU A 15 -2.01 10.85 -9.40
N ALA A 16 -1.70 10.35 -10.60
CA ALA A 16 -0.60 9.42 -10.80
C ALA A 16 0.78 10.03 -10.54
N GLU A 17 1.00 11.31 -10.92
CA GLU A 17 2.33 11.92 -10.87
C GLU A 17 2.42 13.13 -9.91
N PRO A 18 1.94 14.34 -10.24
CA PRO A 18 2.21 15.52 -9.42
C PRO A 18 1.58 15.43 -8.03
N ALA A 19 0.34 14.96 -7.90
CA ALA A 19 -0.31 14.82 -6.59
C ALA A 19 0.36 13.74 -5.72
N SER A 20 0.73 12.61 -6.34
CA SER A 20 1.47 11.56 -5.63
C SER A 20 2.85 12.05 -5.16
N ARG A 21 3.58 12.81 -5.99
CA ARG A 21 4.88 13.37 -5.58
C ARG A 21 4.77 14.43 -4.49
N THR A 22 3.76 15.30 -4.55
CA THR A 22 3.56 16.30 -3.49
C THR A 22 3.13 15.65 -2.19
N LEU A 23 2.23 14.66 -2.24
CA LEU A 23 1.79 13.91 -1.06
C LEU A 23 2.94 13.13 -0.41
N ALA A 24 3.80 12.48 -1.20
CA ALA A 24 4.97 11.76 -0.69
C ALA A 24 6.00 12.68 0.00
N ARG A 25 6.04 13.96 -0.36
CA ARG A 25 6.92 14.97 0.26
C ARG A 25 6.28 15.70 1.43
N ALA A 26 4.98 15.54 1.63
CA ALA A 26 4.27 16.21 2.70
C ALA A 26 4.74 15.71 4.08
N ARG A 27 4.75 16.60 5.07
CA ARG A 27 5.16 16.26 6.45
C ARG A 27 4.01 15.78 7.34
N TRP A 28 2.78 16.15 6.99
CA TRP A 28 1.59 15.78 7.75
C TRP A 28 1.29 14.27 7.81
N PRO A 29 1.63 13.42 6.79
CA PRO A 29 1.35 12.00 6.84
C PRO A 29 1.93 11.28 8.06
N ALA A 30 3.12 11.69 8.51
CA ALA A 30 3.74 11.15 9.73
C ALA A 30 2.94 11.48 11.01
N ARG A 31 2.07 12.49 10.99
CA ARG A 31 1.23 12.94 12.11
C ARG A 31 -0.14 12.27 12.17
N ASP A 32 -0.61 11.69 11.07
CA ASP A 32 -1.84 10.86 11.00
C ASP A 32 -1.64 9.75 9.95
N PRO A 33 -0.86 8.69 10.26
CA PRO A 33 -0.57 7.62 9.30
C PRO A 33 -1.83 6.96 8.74
N VAL A 34 -2.86 6.78 9.57
CA VAL A 34 -4.15 6.21 9.16
C VAL A 34 -4.84 7.11 8.14
N GLY A 35 -4.93 8.42 8.42
CA GLY A 35 -5.50 9.38 7.47
C GLY A 35 -4.75 9.43 6.15
N ALA A 36 -3.41 9.38 6.20
CA ALA A 36 -2.58 9.35 5.01
C ALA A 36 -2.74 8.08 4.18
N LEU A 37 -2.82 6.90 4.82
CA LEU A 37 -3.09 5.64 4.14
C LEU A 37 -4.44 5.66 3.41
N LEU A 38 -5.48 6.24 4.04
CA LEU A 38 -6.78 6.41 3.39
C LEU A 38 -6.69 7.32 2.15
N VAL A 39 -5.96 8.44 2.23
CA VAL A 39 -5.74 9.33 1.09
C VAL A 39 -4.98 8.59 -0.01
N TRP A 40 -3.93 7.84 0.31
CA TRP A 40 -3.19 7.07 -0.69
C TRP A 40 -4.08 6.04 -1.40
N GLN A 41 -4.89 5.29 -0.65
CA GLN A 41 -5.86 4.35 -1.23
C GLN A 41 -6.84 5.07 -2.16
N ALA A 42 -7.34 6.23 -1.72
CA ALA A 42 -8.22 7.06 -2.54
C ALA A 42 -7.54 7.56 -3.82
N VAL A 43 -6.26 7.99 -3.75
CA VAL A 43 -5.47 8.41 -4.91
C VAL A 43 -5.32 7.27 -5.92
N GLY A 44 -4.98 6.06 -5.45
CA GLY A 44 -4.85 4.88 -6.31
C GLY A 44 -6.18 4.49 -6.97
N LEU A 45 -7.26 4.39 -6.19
CA LEU A 45 -8.59 4.04 -6.69
C LEU A 45 -9.13 5.10 -7.66
N ALA A 46 -9.08 6.37 -7.28
CA ALA A 46 -9.54 7.47 -8.12
C ALA A 46 -8.69 7.61 -9.39
N GLY A 47 -7.37 7.48 -9.28
CA GLY A 47 -6.47 7.50 -10.43
C GLY A 47 -6.77 6.37 -11.42
N GLY A 48 -6.95 5.15 -10.92
CA GLY A 48 -7.29 3.98 -11.74
C GLY A 48 -8.66 4.12 -12.41
N LEU A 49 -9.69 4.50 -11.65
CA LEU A 49 -11.03 4.77 -12.17
C LEU A 49 -11.03 5.87 -13.23
N SER A 50 -10.24 6.94 -13.02
CA SER A 50 -10.21 8.06 -13.94
C SER A 50 -9.47 7.74 -15.23
N LEU A 51 -8.31 7.06 -15.18
CA LEU A 51 -7.56 6.70 -16.39
C LEU A 51 -8.29 5.65 -17.24
N LEU A 52 -8.84 4.60 -16.61
CA LEU A 52 -9.63 3.59 -17.32
C LEU A 52 -10.96 4.18 -17.81
N GLY A 53 -11.62 4.93 -16.94
CA GLY A 53 -12.89 5.59 -17.21
C GLY A 53 -12.81 6.58 -18.36
N ALA A 54 -11.73 7.38 -18.45
CA ALA A 54 -11.52 8.31 -19.56
C ALA A 54 -11.53 7.60 -20.92
N GLY A 55 -10.79 6.49 -21.05
CA GLY A 55 -10.73 5.74 -22.30
C GLY A 55 -12.04 5.05 -22.66
N VAL A 56 -12.77 4.53 -21.66
CA VAL A 56 -14.08 3.90 -21.86
C VAL A 56 -15.15 4.94 -22.22
N VAL A 57 -15.25 6.05 -21.48
CA VAL A 57 -16.22 7.12 -21.74
C VAL A 57 -15.97 7.73 -23.11
N TYR A 58 -14.72 8.09 -23.44
CA TYR A 58 -14.44 8.62 -24.78
C TYR A 58 -14.74 7.56 -25.84
N GLY A 59 -14.23 6.34 -25.67
CA GLY A 59 -14.34 5.28 -26.66
C GLY A 59 -15.77 4.83 -26.98
N LEU A 60 -16.69 4.88 -26.01
CA LEU A 60 -18.10 4.52 -26.21
C LEU A 60 -19.00 5.71 -26.57
N ALA A 61 -18.47 6.93 -26.62
CA ALA A 61 -19.26 8.14 -26.89
C ALA A 61 -20.15 8.08 -28.16
N PRO A 62 -19.76 7.42 -29.27
CA PRO A 62 -20.63 7.30 -30.45
C PRO A 62 -21.86 6.42 -30.25
N LEU A 63 -21.89 5.59 -29.20
CA LEU A 63 -22.95 4.60 -28.97
C LEU A 63 -24.10 5.13 -28.12
N GLY A 64 -23.95 6.28 -27.46
CA GLY A 64 -25.00 6.87 -26.63
C GLY A 64 -24.61 8.22 -26.04
N PRO A 65 -25.59 8.96 -25.50
CA PRO A 65 -25.35 10.28 -24.90
C PRO A 65 -24.69 10.19 -23.51
N THR A 66 -24.78 9.03 -22.86
CA THR A 66 -24.21 8.73 -21.54
C THR A 66 -23.51 7.38 -21.54
N LEU A 67 -22.57 7.14 -20.63
CA LEU A 67 -21.87 5.87 -20.49
C LEU A 67 -22.83 4.70 -20.24
N PRO A 68 -23.83 4.78 -19.32
CA PRO A 68 -24.80 3.70 -19.16
C PRO A 68 -25.61 3.42 -20.43
N ALA A 69 -26.04 4.46 -21.15
CA ALA A 69 -26.78 4.30 -22.40
C ALA A 69 -25.90 3.68 -23.50
N ALA A 70 -24.66 4.14 -23.62
CA ALA A 70 -23.68 3.64 -24.58
C ALA A 70 -23.34 2.16 -24.32
N LEU A 71 -23.20 1.76 -23.04
CA LEU A 71 -23.01 0.36 -22.63
C LEU A 71 -24.23 -0.51 -22.98
N ALA A 72 -25.44 0.00 -22.76
CA ALA A 72 -26.67 -0.72 -23.12
C ALA A 72 -26.86 -0.86 -24.64
N ALA A 73 -26.27 0.05 -25.42
CA ALA A 73 -26.31 0.06 -26.88
C ALA A 73 -25.19 -0.76 -27.54
N VAL A 74 -24.33 -1.45 -26.78
CA VAL A 74 -23.29 -2.32 -27.35
C VAL A 74 -23.94 -3.57 -27.95
N ASP A 75 -23.85 -3.70 -29.27
CA ASP A 75 -24.35 -4.84 -30.05
C ASP A 75 -23.29 -5.32 -31.06
N ALA A 76 -23.62 -6.34 -31.86
CA ALA A 76 -22.71 -6.90 -32.87
C ALA A 76 -22.30 -5.89 -33.97
N SER A 77 -23.07 -4.81 -34.16
CA SER A 77 -22.80 -3.75 -35.14
C SER A 77 -22.04 -2.55 -34.55
N ALA A 78 -21.84 -2.52 -33.22
CA ALA A 78 -21.13 -1.45 -32.54
C ALA A 78 -19.75 -1.13 -33.14
N PRO A 79 -18.90 -2.11 -33.54
CA PRO A 79 -17.61 -1.80 -34.16
C PRO A 79 -17.72 -0.95 -35.42
N GLY A 80 -18.79 -1.09 -36.21
CA GLY A 80 -19.03 -0.29 -37.41
C GLY A 80 -19.44 1.16 -37.13
N ARG A 81 -19.83 1.48 -35.88
CA ARG A 81 -20.20 2.83 -35.43
C ARG A 81 -19.04 3.59 -34.79
N LEU A 82 -17.91 2.91 -34.52
CA LEU A 82 -16.77 3.49 -33.82
C LEU A 82 -15.72 4.01 -34.82
N GLY A 83 -15.35 5.28 -34.67
CA GLY A 83 -14.20 5.84 -35.39
C GLY A 83 -12.87 5.28 -34.88
N VAL A 84 -11.81 5.43 -35.68
CA VAL A 84 -10.45 4.93 -35.33
C VAL A 84 -9.98 5.40 -33.96
N THR A 85 -10.18 6.69 -33.63
CA THR A 85 -9.77 7.27 -32.34
C THR A 85 -10.48 6.64 -31.15
N HIS A 86 -11.75 6.25 -31.32
CA HIS A 86 -12.56 5.59 -30.30
C HIS A 86 -12.06 4.17 -30.04
N VAL A 87 -11.79 3.42 -31.11
CA VAL A 87 -11.20 2.07 -31.04
C VAL A 87 -9.84 2.10 -30.35
N VAL A 88 -9.00 3.09 -30.70
CA VAL A 88 -7.70 3.29 -30.06
C VAL A 88 -7.86 3.55 -28.57
N ALA A 89 -8.77 4.44 -28.16
CA ALA A 89 -9.01 4.74 -26.75
C ALA A 89 -9.50 3.52 -25.95
N LEU A 90 -10.43 2.72 -26.49
CA LEU A 90 -10.90 1.47 -25.88
C LEU A 90 -9.77 0.46 -25.77
N SER A 91 -8.96 0.34 -26.81
CA SER A 91 -7.82 -0.58 -26.86
C SER A 91 -6.75 -0.21 -25.84
N LEU A 92 -6.46 1.10 -25.68
CA LEU A 92 -5.55 1.60 -24.64
C LEU A 92 -6.10 1.38 -23.23
N ALA A 93 -7.40 1.64 -23.02
CA ALA A 93 -8.06 1.36 -21.73
C ALA A 93 -8.01 -0.13 -21.38
N LEU A 94 -8.30 -1.00 -22.36
CA LEU A 94 -8.23 -2.45 -22.19
C LEU A 94 -6.81 -2.92 -21.90
N LEU A 95 -5.81 -2.44 -22.65
CA LEU A 95 -4.41 -2.77 -22.44
C LEU A 95 -3.94 -2.33 -21.05
N LEU A 96 -4.33 -1.14 -20.61
CA LEU A 96 -4.03 -0.64 -19.27
C LEU A 96 -4.69 -1.51 -18.19
N ALA A 97 -5.97 -1.86 -18.35
CA ALA A 97 -6.69 -2.73 -17.43
C ALA A 97 -6.04 -4.12 -17.33
N LEU A 98 -5.74 -4.74 -18.47
CA LEU A 98 -5.06 -6.04 -18.54
C LEU A 98 -3.68 -5.97 -17.89
N ARG A 99 -2.92 -4.89 -18.10
CA ARG A 99 -1.61 -4.69 -17.47
C ARG A 99 -1.72 -4.53 -15.96
N LEU A 100 -2.65 -3.71 -15.47
CA LEU A 100 -2.87 -3.51 -14.03
C LEU A 100 -3.28 -4.83 -13.34
N ILE A 101 -4.27 -5.53 -13.91
CA ILE A 101 -4.75 -6.82 -13.39
C ILE A 101 -3.65 -7.87 -13.46
N GLY A 102 -2.97 -7.98 -14.61
CA GLY A 102 -1.90 -8.95 -14.83
C GLY A 102 -0.74 -8.77 -13.85
N VAL A 103 -0.30 -7.52 -13.63
CA VAL A 103 0.76 -7.22 -12.65
C VAL A 103 0.29 -7.51 -11.23
N LEU A 104 -0.93 -7.11 -10.85
CA LEU A 104 -1.49 -7.40 -9.54
C LEU A 104 -1.56 -8.91 -9.27
N VAL A 105 -2.06 -9.69 -10.24
CA VAL A 105 -2.11 -11.16 -10.16
C VAL A 105 -0.69 -11.74 -10.06
N ALA A 106 0.24 -11.29 -10.90
CA ALA A 106 1.62 -11.79 -10.88
C ALA A 106 2.32 -11.52 -9.55
N VAL A 107 2.22 -10.29 -9.02
CA VAL A 107 2.79 -9.93 -7.71
C VAL A 107 2.12 -10.74 -6.60
N THR A 108 0.79 -10.85 -6.61
CA THR A 108 0.06 -11.65 -5.62
C THR A 108 0.51 -13.10 -5.63
N VAL A 109 0.56 -13.74 -6.80
CA VAL A 109 0.97 -15.15 -6.94
C VAL A 109 2.41 -15.34 -6.49
N ARG A 110 3.34 -14.46 -6.89
CA ARG A 110 4.75 -14.51 -6.47
C ARG A 110 4.87 -14.39 -4.95
N THR A 111 4.21 -13.41 -4.34
CA THR A 111 4.21 -13.21 -2.88
C THR A 111 3.61 -14.41 -2.15
N GLN A 112 2.50 -14.97 -2.64
CA GLN A 112 1.87 -16.14 -2.03
C GLN A 112 2.73 -17.40 -2.16
N ARG A 113 3.41 -17.61 -3.29
CA ARG A 113 4.34 -18.72 -3.50
C ARG A 113 5.56 -18.61 -2.59
N ALA A 114 6.16 -17.42 -2.50
CA ALA A 114 7.27 -17.17 -1.58
C ALA A 114 6.85 -17.44 -0.12
N ARG A 115 5.67 -16.95 0.30
CA ARG A 115 5.11 -17.19 1.63
C ARG A 115 4.79 -18.67 1.90
N ARG A 116 4.38 -19.45 0.90
CA ARG A 116 4.16 -20.90 1.05
C ARG A 116 5.48 -21.61 1.28
N ARG A 117 6.46 -21.41 0.39
CA ARG A 117 7.79 -22.00 0.51
C ARG A 117 8.44 -21.67 1.85
N HIS A 118 8.31 -20.43 2.29
CA HIS A 118 8.88 -19.98 3.57
C HIS A 118 8.18 -20.61 4.79
N ARG A 119 6.87 -20.84 4.71
CA ARG A 119 6.14 -21.59 5.75
C ARG A 119 6.57 -23.05 5.81
N ASP A 120 6.76 -23.70 4.66
CA ASP A 120 7.22 -25.08 4.58
C ASP A 120 8.61 -25.22 5.21
N LEU A 121 9.52 -24.27 4.93
CA LEU A 121 10.84 -24.22 5.57
C LEU A 121 10.74 -24.02 7.09
N LEU A 122 9.85 -23.14 7.56
CA LEU A 122 9.66 -22.91 9.00
C LEU A 122 8.98 -24.06 9.72
N ASP A 123 8.21 -24.89 9.04
CA ASP A 123 7.67 -26.10 9.64
C ASP A 123 8.77 -27.14 9.92
N VAL A 124 9.87 -27.09 9.15
CA VAL A 124 11.05 -27.94 9.36
C VAL A 124 12.04 -27.32 10.35
N LEU A 125 12.30 -26.01 10.24
CA LEU A 125 13.38 -25.34 10.96
C LEU A 125 12.95 -24.62 12.24
N GLY A 126 11.65 -24.31 12.38
CA GLY A 126 11.15 -23.47 13.47
C GLY A 126 10.60 -24.28 14.64
N THR A 127 11.10 -24.03 15.84
CA THR A 127 10.60 -24.64 17.08
C THR A 127 9.45 -23.80 17.67
N PRO A 128 8.35 -24.42 18.15
CA PRO A 128 7.29 -23.68 18.83
C PRO A 128 7.81 -22.97 20.08
N TRP A 129 7.44 -21.70 20.28
CA TRP A 129 7.85 -20.96 21.46
C TRP A 129 6.72 -20.89 22.50
N PRO A 130 6.90 -21.48 23.71
CA PRO A 130 5.81 -21.59 24.69
C PRO A 130 5.30 -20.25 25.21
N ALA A 131 6.16 -19.23 25.25
CA ALA A 131 5.83 -17.93 25.83
C ALA A 131 4.85 -17.10 24.99
N ALA A 132 4.61 -17.46 23.73
CA ALA A 132 3.67 -16.76 22.86
C ALA A 132 2.94 -17.72 21.90
N PRO A 133 1.61 -17.87 22.01
CA PRO A 133 0.83 -18.72 21.10
C PRO A 133 1.04 -18.32 19.63
N GLY A 134 1.34 -19.31 18.78
CA GLY A 134 1.57 -19.12 17.34
C GLY A 134 2.94 -18.51 16.99
N ALA A 135 3.82 -18.28 17.97
CA ALA A 135 5.19 -17.88 17.72
C ALA A 135 6.11 -19.10 17.54
N ARG A 136 7.08 -18.96 16.64
CA ARG A 136 8.15 -19.93 16.44
C ARG A 136 9.52 -19.27 16.53
N VAL A 137 10.48 -19.99 17.08
CA VAL A 137 11.88 -19.58 17.14
C VAL A 137 12.64 -20.30 16.02
N LEU A 138 13.38 -19.53 15.25
CA LEU A 138 14.34 -20.01 14.26
C LEU A 138 15.72 -20.00 14.89
N ASP A 139 16.46 -21.09 14.79
CA ASP A 139 17.84 -21.16 15.24
C ASP A 139 18.75 -20.39 14.27
N HIS A 140 18.83 -19.07 14.48
CA HIS A 140 19.60 -18.15 13.65
C HIS A 140 20.17 -17.03 14.54
N PRO A 141 21.48 -16.72 14.44
CA PRO A 141 22.12 -15.75 15.34
C PRO A 141 21.82 -14.29 14.98
N VAL A 142 21.35 -14.01 13.76
CA VAL A 142 21.00 -12.64 13.36
C VAL A 142 19.64 -12.27 13.96
N PRO A 143 19.51 -11.17 14.74
CA PRO A 143 18.26 -10.78 15.37
C PRO A 143 17.24 -10.32 14.32
N VAL A 144 16.33 -11.21 13.95
CA VAL A 144 15.22 -10.95 13.03
C VAL A 144 13.90 -11.41 13.65
N ALA A 145 12.91 -10.53 13.58
CA ALA A 145 11.51 -10.86 13.84
C ALA A 145 10.68 -10.49 12.62
N TYR A 146 9.70 -11.33 12.26
CA TYR A 146 8.73 -11.00 11.23
C TYR A 146 7.46 -11.84 11.38
N CYS A 147 6.38 -11.35 10.78
CA CYS A 147 5.12 -12.06 10.68
C CYS A 147 4.89 -12.67 9.28
N LEU A 148 4.29 -13.86 9.25
CA LEU A 148 3.80 -14.48 8.02
C LEU A 148 2.27 -14.46 8.01
N PRO A 149 1.64 -13.64 7.15
CA PRO A 149 0.19 -13.58 7.03
C PRO A 149 -0.37 -14.84 6.36
N GLY A 150 -1.59 -15.22 6.75
CA GLY A 150 -2.33 -16.39 6.25
C GLY A 150 -3.45 -16.82 7.21
N LEU A 151 -4.20 -17.89 6.87
CA LEU A 151 -5.28 -18.44 7.72
C LEU A 151 -4.79 -18.83 9.12
N ARG A 152 -3.53 -19.24 9.23
CA ARG A 152 -2.81 -19.41 10.49
C ARG A 152 -1.59 -18.52 10.44
N SER A 153 -1.75 -17.26 10.85
CA SER A 153 -0.65 -16.31 10.92
C SER A 153 0.42 -16.81 11.89
N ARG A 154 1.70 -16.74 11.50
CA ARG A 154 2.83 -17.18 12.33
C ARG A 154 3.72 -16.00 12.65
N LEU A 155 4.11 -15.88 13.91
CA LEU A 155 5.16 -14.95 14.34
C LEU A 155 6.46 -15.73 14.36
N VAL A 156 7.52 -15.19 13.75
CA VAL A 156 8.83 -15.81 13.72
C VAL A 156 9.81 -14.89 14.42
N LEU A 157 10.55 -15.46 15.37
CA LEU A 157 11.65 -14.83 16.07
C LEU A 157 12.91 -15.66 15.80
N SER A 158 14.06 -15.03 15.62
CA SER A 158 15.34 -15.73 15.64
C SER A 158 15.84 -15.92 17.08
N ALA A 159 16.66 -16.94 17.35
CA ALA A 159 17.41 -17.07 18.61
C ALA A 159 18.19 -15.78 18.94
N GLY A 160 18.81 -15.15 17.93
CA GLY A 160 19.50 -13.87 18.11
C GLY A 160 18.64 -12.73 18.65
N VAL A 161 17.31 -12.74 18.44
CA VAL A 161 16.41 -11.74 19.06
C VAL A 161 16.28 -12.00 20.55
N LEU A 162 16.18 -13.28 20.95
CA LEU A 162 16.05 -13.67 22.35
C LEU A 162 17.35 -13.44 23.12
N ASP A 163 18.50 -13.58 22.45
CA ASP A 163 19.81 -13.33 23.04
C ASP A 163 20.13 -11.83 23.13
N ALA A 164 19.70 -11.05 22.14
CA ALA A 164 20.04 -9.62 22.06
C ALA A 164 19.06 -8.69 22.79
N LEU A 165 17.84 -9.14 23.11
CA LEU A 165 16.80 -8.30 23.72
C LEU A 165 16.36 -8.83 25.07
N GLU A 166 16.20 -7.91 26.02
CA GLU A 166 15.48 -8.18 27.26
C GLU A 166 14.01 -8.55 26.98
N PRO A 167 13.33 -9.25 27.92
CA PRO A 167 11.95 -9.71 27.73
C PRO A 167 10.96 -8.60 27.34
N ALA A 168 11.20 -7.37 27.80
CA ALA A 168 10.37 -6.23 27.46
C ALA A 168 10.56 -5.75 26.00
N GLY A 169 11.81 -5.74 25.51
CA GLY A 169 12.11 -5.53 24.10
C GLY A 169 11.47 -6.58 23.20
N VAL A 170 11.53 -7.86 23.59
CA VAL A 170 10.86 -8.95 22.84
C VAL A 170 9.34 -8.72 22.78
N ARG A 171 8.70 -8.30 23.88
CA ARG A 171 7.27 -7.97 23.89
C ARG A 171 6.94 -6.80 22.96
N ALA A 172 7.78 -5.76 22.93
CA ALA A 172 7.59 -4.60 22.05
C ALA A 172 7.66 -5.00 20.57
N VAL A 173 8.65 -5.82 20.18
CA VAL A 173 8.78 -6.35 18.81
C VAL A 173 7.57 -7.22 18.44
N LEU A 174 7.13 -8.09 19.35
CA LEU A 174 5.93 -8.90 19.09
C LEU A 174 4.66 -8.07 18.97
N ALA A 175 4.56 -6.95 19.69
CA ALA A 175 3.44 -6.02 19.55
C ALA A 175 3.45 -5.37 18.16
N HIS A 176 4.63 -4.95 17.67
CA HIS A 176 4.84 -4.43 16.31
C HIS A 176 4.45 -5.48 15.25
N GLU A 177 4.99 -6.70 15.32
CA GLU A 177 4.68 -7.77 14.36
C GLU A 177 3.20 -8.18 14.37
N ARG A 178 2.57 -8.20 15.54
CA ARG A 178 1.12 -8.45 15.65
C ARG A 178 0.30 -7.33 15.05
N ALA A 179 0.77 -6.09 15.05
CA ALA A 179 0.07 -4.97 14.41
C ALA A 179 -0.04 -5.21 12.90
N HIS A 180 1.02 -5.66 12.24
CA HIS A 180 0.98 -6.02 10.81
C HIS A 180 -0.07 -7.07 10.48
N LEU A 181 -0.20 -8.10 11.33
CA LEU A 181 -1.19 -9.16 11.14
C LEU A 181 -2.62 -8.69 11.39
N ARG A 182 -2.85 -7.92 12.47
CA ARG A 182 -4.18 -7.44 12.86
C ARG A 182 -4.73 -6.44 11.84
N GLU A 183 -3.90 -5.51 11.39
CA GLU A 183 -4.29 -4.47 10.44
C GLU A 183 -4.12 -4.90 8.98
N ARG A 184 -3.71 -6.16 8.75
CA ARG A 184 -3.49 -6.75 7.42
C ARG A 184 -2.71 -5.83 6.49
N HIS A 185 -1.61 -5.29 7.01
CA HIS A 185 -0.77 -4.32 6.30
C HIS A 185 -0.29 -4.85 4.94
N ASP A 186 -0.19 -6.17 4.77
CA ASP A 186 0.14 -6.77 3.49
C ASP A 186 -0.91 -6.53 2.40
N LEU A 187 -2.20 -6.51 2.75
CA LEU A 187 -3.28 -6.19 1.80
C LEU A 187 -3.26 -4.71 1.40
N VAL A 188 -2.83 -3.84 2.31
CA VAL A 188 -2.75 -2.38 2.07
C VAL A 188 -1.58 -2.05 1.13
N VAL A 189 -0.43 -2.72 1.27
CA VAL A 189 0.77 -2.50 0.44
C VAL A 189 0.63 -3.07 -0.98
N LEU A 190 -0.03 -4.22 -1.12
CA LEU A 190 -0.01 -5.01 -2.35
C LEU A 190 -0.47 -4.24 -3.60
N PRO A 191 -1.55 -3.43 -3.56
CA PRO A 191 -1.94 -2.59 -4.69
C PRO A 191 -0.84 -1.61 -5.11
N PHE A 192 -0.09 -1.02 -4.16
CA PHE A 192 0.97 -0.06 -4.47
C PHE A 192 2.23 -0.71 -5.03
N VAL A 193 2.56 -1.93 -4.59
CA VAL A 193 3.63 -2.72 -5.21
C VAL A 193 3.27 -3.07 -6.65
N ALA A 194 2.01 -3.47 -6.90
CA ALA A 194 1.53 -3.71 -8.25
C ALA A 194 1.56 -2.43 -9.09
N TRP A 195 1.08 -1.33 -8.54
CA TRP A 195 1.05 -0.01 -9.17
C TRP A 195 2.46 0.44 -9.59
N GLY A 196 3.43 0.45 -8.65
CA GLY A 196 4.83 0.79 -8.95
C GLY A 196 5.47 -0.11 -10.01
N ALA A 197 5.11 -1.40 -10.04
CA ALA A 197 5.57 -2.34 -11.07
C ALA A 197 4.87 -2.16 -12.43
N THR A 198 3.64 -1.62 -12.46
CA THR A 198 2.90 -1.37 -13.70
C THR A 198 3.54 -0.25 -14.53
N ALA A 199 3.95 0.85 -13.90
CA ALA A 199 4.57 1.97 -14.59
C ALA A 199 5.79 2.52 -13.81
N PRO A 200 6.92 1.80 -13.84
CA PRO A 200 8.10 2.15 -13.04
C PRO A 200 8.76 3.48 -13.47
N PHE A 201 8.40 4.01 -14.64
CA PHE A 201 8.85 5.30 -15.15
C PHE A 201 8.05 6.49 -14.60
N VAL A 202 6.94 6.26 -13.89
CA VAL A 202 6.12 7.31 -13.27
C VAL A 202 6.56 7.47 -11.82
N GLN A 203 7.34 8.51 -11.54
CA GLN A 203 8.00 8.70 -10.25
C GLN A 203 7.02 8.82 -9.09
N GLY A 204 5.85 9.42 -9.31
CA GLY A 204 4.78 9.51 -8.31
C GLY A 204 4.30 8.13 -7.84
N MET A 205 4.23 7.16 -8.75
CA MET A 205 3.82 5.79 -8.46
C MET A 205 4.85 5.07 -7.57
N VAL A 206 6.14 5.27 -7.87
CA VAL A 206 7.26 4.73 -7.06
C VAL A 206 7.29 5.39 -5.68
N CYS A 207 7.13 6.72 -5.62
CA CYS A 207 7.05 7.46 -4.36
C CYS A 207 5.87 7.02 -3.50
N ALA A 208 4.71 6.72 -4.10
CA ALA A 208 3.54 6.21 -3.40
C ALA A 208 3.83 4.88 -2.70
N GLN A 209 4.48 3.93 -3.38
CA GLN A 209 4.86 2.65 -2.80
C GLN A 209 5.78 2.82 -1.58
N VAL A 210 6.82 3.66 -1.70
CA VAL A 210 7.75 3.93 -0.59
C VAL A 210 7.06 4.63 0.57
N ALA A 211 6.21 5.62 0.28
CA ALA A 211 5.48 6.36 1.30
C ALA A 211 4.48 5.46 2.06
N VAL A 212 3.71 4.61 1.37
CA VAL A 212 2.76 3.68 1.99
C VAL A 212 3.48 2.67 2.87
N ALA A 213 4.61 2.12 2.42
CA ALA A 213 5.42 1.21 3.23
C ALA A 213 5.90 1.90 4.52
N ALA A 214 6.43 3.12 4.43
CA ALA A 214 6.86 3.88 5.60
C ALA A 214 5.71 4.20 6.58
N LEU A 215 4.52 4.55 6.07
CA LEU A 215 3.35 4.85 6.90
C LEU A 215 2.83 3.61 7.64
N ILE A 216 2.94 2.44 7.03
CA ILE A 216 2.58 1.15 7.64
C ILE A 216 3.51 0.80 8.80
N GLU A 217 4.81 1.01 8.62
CA GLU A 217 5.79 0.85 9.69
C GLU A 217 5.51 1.82 10.85
N MET A 218 5.26 3.10 10.55
CA MET A 218 4.89 4.11 11.56
C MET A 218 3.60 3.72 12.30
N ARG A 219 2.63 3.13 11.59
CA ARG A 219 1.38 2.67 12.19
C ARG A 219 1.61 1.47 13.11
N ALA A 220 2.44 0.51 12.69
CA ALA A 220 2.80 -0.63 13.53
C ALA A 220 3.57 -0.19 14.79
N ASP A 221 4.46 0.82 14.66
CA ASP A 221 5.14 1.45 15.79
C ASP A 221 4.17 2.11 16.76
N ASP A 222 3.17 2.86 16.26
CA ASP A 222 2.15 3.50 17.11
C ASP A 222 1.36 2.46 17.92
N VAL A 223 1.02 1.33 17.30
CA VAL A 223 0.32 0.23 17.98
C VAL A 223 1.23 -0.41 19.03
N ALA A 224 2.50 -0.65 18.70
CA ALA A 224 3.45 -1.24 19.63
C ALA A 224 3.71 -0.31 20.84
N ALA A 225 3.93 0.97 20.60
CA ALA A 225 4.17 1.99 21.63
C ALA A 225 2.95 2.23 22.54
N SER A 226 1.73 1.89 22.10
CA SER A 226 0.54 1.95 22.96
C SER A 226 0.49 0.86 24.03
N GLY A 227 1.24 -0.24 23.85
CA GLY A 227 1.25 -1.40 24.75
C GLY A 227 2.60 -1.74 25.36
N ALA A 228 3.67 -1.03 25.00
CA ALA A 228 5.03 -1.19 25.51
C ALA A 228 5.65 0.18 25.82
N CYS A 229 6.70 0.24 26.64
CA CYS A 229 7.40 1.49 26.87
C CYS A 229 8.12 1.94 25.57
N SER A 230 8.00 3.20 25.18
CA SER A 230 8.65 3.75 23.97
C SER A 230 10.16 3.48 23.95
N GLY A 231 10.83 3.54 25.10
CA GLY A 231 12.27 3.24 25.20
C GLY A 231 12.61 1.79 24.88
N GLU A 232 11.77 0.84 25.29
CA GLU A 232 11.95 -0.59 25.00
C GLU A 232 11.78 -0.88 23.50
N LEU A 233 10.79 -0.24 22.86
CA LEU A 233 10.58 -0.35 21.41
C LEU A 233 11.74 0.26 20.63
N VAL A 234 12.18 1.47 20.99
CA VAL A 234 13.32 2.15 20.35
C VAL A 234 14.60 1.33 20.48
N GLY A 235 14.89 0.83 21.70
CA GLY A 235 16.05 -0.04 21.94
C GLY A 235 15.99 -1.30 21.08
N ALA A 236 14.84 -1.98 21.06
CA ALA A 236 14.67 -3.20 20.28
C ALA A 236 14.81 -2.97 18.77
N LEU A 237 14.21 -1.91 18.24
CA LEU A 237 14.30 -1.56 16.82
C LEU A 237 15.73 -1.17 16.41
N ARG A 238 16.49 -0.48 17.27
CA ARG A 238 17.92 -0.20 17.02
C ARG A 238 18.74 -1.48 16.95
N THR A 239 18.55 -2.38 17.91
CA THR A 239 19.29 -3.66 17.97
C THR A 239 19.00 -4.52 16.74
N MET A 240 17.74 -4.62 16.31
CA MET A 240 17.38 -5.37 15.09
C MET A 240 17.85 -4.67 13.80
N GLY A 241 17.76 -3.33 13.76
CA GLY A 241 18.18 -2.55 12.60
C GLY A 241 19.69 -2.57 12.33
N GLY A 242 20.50 -2.69 13.39
CA GLY A 242 21.96 -2.82 13.31
C GLY A 242 22.46 -4.16 12.75
N ALA A 243 21.58 -5.15 12.63
CA ALA A 243 21.93 -6.49 12.14
C ALA A 243 21.74 -6.66 10.62
N ALA A 244 21.36 -5.61 9.89
CA ALA A 244 21.17 -5.65 8.44
C ALA A 244 22.52 -5.64 7.68
N PRO A 245 22.65 -6.37 6.54
CA PRO A 245 23.89 -6.40 5.75
C PRO A 245 24.29 -5.03 5.20
N ALA A 246 25.61 -4.76 5.11
CA ALA A 246 26.17 -3.46 4.74
C ALA A 246 25.66 -2.87 3.42
N ALA A 247 25.31 -3.74 2.45
CA ALA A 247 24.84 -3.35 1.11
C ALA A 247 23.43 -2.72 1.08
N ALA A 248 22.65 -2.80 2.16
CA ALA A 248 21.28 -2.25 2.24
C ALA A 248 21.17 -0.96 3.10
N LEU A 249 22.29 -0.47 3.63
CA LEU A 249 22.27 0.39 4.82
C LEU A 249 21.73 1.81 4.59
N SER A 250 22.07 2.53 3.52
CA SER A 250 21.86 4.00 3.51
C SER A 250 20.38 4.45 3.50
N SER A 251 19.54 3.85 2.65
CA SER A 251 18.11 4.19 2.63
C SER A 251 17.34 3.55 3.78
N PHE A 252 17.79 2.40 4.28
CA PHE A 252 17.14 1.68 5.37
C PHE A 252 17.40 2.37 6.72
N THR A 253 18.64 2.76 6.98
CA THR A 253 19.04 3.51 8.19
C THR A 253 18.29 4.83 8.30
N THR A 254 18.28 5.65 7.24
CA THR A 254 17.56 6.94 7.27
C THR A 254 16.04 6.78 7.47
N ALA A 255 15.44 5.68 7.02
CA ALA A 255 14.03 5.39 7.28
C ALA A 255 13.77 4.93 8.72
N LEU A 256 14.67 4.10 9.27
CA LEU A 256 14.64 3.66 10.65
C LEU A 256 14.85 4.84 11.61
N ASP A 257 15.84 5.70 11.37
CA ASP A 257 16.14 6.87 12.21
C ASP A 257 14.93 7.78 12.36
N ARG A 258 14.23 8.08 11.24
CA ARG A 258 12.99 8.88 11.28
C ARG A 258 11.88 8.24 12.12
N ARG A 259 11.81 6.90 12.16
CA ARG A 259 10.84 6.18 13.00
C ARG A 259 11.24 6.26 14.46
N LEU A 260 12.52 6.03 14.77
CA LEU A 260 13.05 6.12 16.13
C LEU A 260 12.87 7.52 16.72
N ASP A 261 13.17 8.57 15.93
CA ASP A 261 12.94 9.96 16.31
C ASP A 261 11.46 10.19 16.59
N ARG A 262 10.57 9.69 15.75
CA ARG A 262 9.12 9.83 15.91
C ARG A 262 8.56 9.10 17.14
N ILE A 263 9.13 7.95 17.52
CA ILE A 263 8.70 7.23 18.74
C ILE A 263 9.21 7.97 19.99
N THR A 264 10.42 8.54 19.91
CA THR A 264 11.06 9.25 21.03
C THR A 264 10.47 10.63 21.26
N ASP A 265 10.18 11.36 20.18
CA ASP A 265 9.53 12.67 20.17
C ASP A 265 8.29 12.65 19.26
N PRO A 266 7.15 12.15 19.76
CA PRO A 266 5.93 12.03 18.97
C PRO A 266 5.46 13.39 18.45
N PRO A 267 5.26 13.55 17.13
CA PRO A 267 4.82 14.82 16.59
C PRO A 267 3.40 15.12 17.07
N PRO A 268 3.06 16.41 17.29
CA PRO A 268 1.74 16.77 17.77
C PRO A 268 0.67 16.27 16.78
N PRO A 269 -0.39 15.61 17.24
CA PRO A 269 -1.41 15.06 16.33
C PRO A 269 -2.07 16.18 15.53
N LEU A 270 -2.60 15.83 14.35
CA LEU A 270 -3.40 16.78 13.59
C LEU A 270 -4.65 17.19 14.38
N ARG A 271 -5.01 18.47 14.29
CA ARG A 271 -6.25 18.99 14.89
C ARG A 271 -7.45 18.18 14.38
N ARG A 272 -8.40 17.87 15.26
CA ARG A 272 -9.63 17.12 14.92
C ARG A 272 -10.33 17.58 13.62
N PRO A 273 -10.57 18.87 13.36
CA PRO A 273 -11.20 19.30 12.09
C PRO A 273 -10.37 18.95 10.87
N VAL A 274 -9.04 19.05 10.94
CA VAL A 274 -8.13 18.68 9.85
C VAL A 274 -8.19 17.18 9.59
N ARG A 275 -8.24 16.36 10.65
CA ARG A 275 -8.40 14.91 10.53
C ARG A 275 -9.70 14.50 9.84
N VAL A 276 -10.80 15.19 10.14
CA VAL A 276 -12.09 14.98 9.47
C VAL A 276 -11.99 15.41 8.01
N LEU A 277 -11.42 16.57 7.74
CA LEU A 277 -11.24 17.08 6.37
C LEU A 277 -10.40 16.13 5.50
N VAL A 278 -9.31 15.56 6.04
CA VAL A 278 -8.49 14.57 5.32
C VAL A 278 -9.31 13.33 4.93
N ARG A 279 -10.15 12.83 5.85
CA ARG A 279 -11.00 11.65 5.60
C ARG A 279 -12.13 11.96 4.61
N LEU A 280 -12.76 13.13 4.72
CA LEU A 280 -13.75 13.61 3.74
C LEU A 280 -13.13 13.86 2.37
N GLY A 281 -11.90 14.39 2.32
CA GLY A 281 -11.15 14.57 1.09
C GLY A 281 -10.84 13.23 0.40
N ALA A 282 -10.43 12.21 1.17
CA ALA A 282 -10.24 10.86 0.64
C ALA A 282 -11.55 10.28 0.06
N LEU A 283 -12.68 10.45 0.77
CA LEU A 283 -13.99 10.03 0.27
C LEU A 283 -14.38 10.76 -1.02
N ALA A 284 -14.26 12.09 -1.03
CA ALA A 284 -14.57 12.92 -2.17
C ALA A 284 -13.71 12.54 -3.39
N LEU A 285 -12.43 12.21 -3.16
CA LEU A 285 -11.51 11.85 -4.24
C LEU A 285 -11.96 10.59 -4.99
N VAL A 286 -12.58 9.63 -4.31
CA VAL A 286 -13.17 8.43 -4.95
C VAL A 286 -14.57 8.74 -5.50
N ALA A 287 -15.36 9.53 -4.79
CA ALA A 287 -16.74 9.84 -5.17
C ALA A 287 -16.82 10.66 -6.47
N VAL A 288 -15.92 11.61 -6.71
CA VAL A 288 -15.91 12.47 -7.90
C VAL A 288 -15.82 11.69 -9.22
N PRO A 289 -14.78 10.86 -9.48
CA PRO A 289 -14.71 10.10 -10.72
C PRO A 289 -15.84 9.08 -10.83
N THR A 290 -16.30 8.51 -9.72
CA THR A 290 -17.44 7.59 -9.70
C THR A 290 -18.72 8.29 -10.16
N ALA A 291 -19.02 9.48 -9.61
CA ALA A 291 -20.17 10.27 -10.00
C ALA A 291 -20.05 10.74 -11.46
N LEU A 292 -18.87 11.17 -11.89
CA LEU A 292 -18.62 11.52 -13.28
C LEU A 292 -18.93 10.35 -14.22
N LEU A 293 -18.50 9.13 -13.89
CA LEU A 293 -18.78 7.94 -14.72
C LEU A 293 -20.27 7.56 -14.77
N LEU A 294 -20.99 7.74 -13.66
CA LEU A 294 -22.42 7.41 -13.58
C LEU A 294 -23.31 8.46 -14.26
N LEU A 295 -22.87 9.73 -14.26
CA LEU A 295 -23.61 10.87 -14.80
C LEU A 295 -23.19 11.24 -16.23
N SER A 296 -22.03 10.76 -16.70
CA SER A 296 -21.46 11.07 -18.02
C SER A 296 -22.20 10.41 -19.15
#